data_AF-A0A317XXF2-F1
#
_entry.id   AF-A0A317XXF2-F1
#
_cell.length_a   1.000
_cell.length_b   1.000
_cell.length_c   1.000
_cell.angle_alpha   90.00
_cell.angle_beta   90.00
_cell.angle_gamma   90.00
#
_symmetry.space_group_name_H-M   'P 1'
#
loop_
_entity.id
_entity.type
_entity.pdbx_description
1 polymer ?
#
loop_
_entity_poly.entity_id
_entity_poly.type
_entity_poly.pdbx_seq_one_letter_code
_entity_poly.pdbx_strand_id
1 'polypeptide(L)'
;MKLSTVAGALASAALVSANTGQLLAFTSSQAGSVHLSMPSLQTVSGFANSLLTANSNGAICSLDAIAVVSVEHLRRDTYSALRHSSQSLRKRALDAPSQLTFLADQDDSVISSVSQQLGHCRNKQIVRSSKHAGEPIGTVDAAPAFINVLEIRTKDLAHDEELVLQSLSQIDEIYPRNLVIITQSPSSHPSLFKRQYTSTEPLASKGNWTEPTGGVFARYQLFSTPLLLTLLLVGGILLPIVLFAVSQLAQVQTPDQIGVRKDPVTGDKKTQ
;
A
#
# COMPACT_ATOMS: atom_id res chain seq x y z
N MET A 1 -14.00 24.06 -35.24
CA MET A 1 -14.59 22.81 -34.68
C MET A 1 -13.50 21.74 -34.54
N LYS A 2 -12.85 21.63 -33.37
CA LYS A 2 -12.18 20.39 -32.87
C LYS A 2 -11.97 20.57 -31.37
N LEU A 3 -12.92 20.09 -30.57
CA LEU A 3 -12.85 20.04 -29.10
C LEU A 3 -13.45 18.69 -28.71
N SER A 4 -12.64 17.63 -28.75
CA SER A 4 -13.04 16.33 -28.23
C SER A 4 -11.81 15.43 -28.09
N THR A 5 -11.05 15.59 -27.00
CA THR A 5 -10.03 14.60 -26.56
C THR A 5 -9.51 14.90 -25.14
N VAL A 6 -10.37 15.05 -24.13
CA VAL A 6 -9.92 15.01 -22.72
C VAL A 6 -11.00 14.38 -21.84
N ALA A 7 -11.15 13.05 -21.87
CA ALA A 7 -12.05 12.34 -20.95
C ALA A 7 -11.60 10.91 -20.57
N GLY A 8 -10.38 10.49 -20.92
CA GLY A 8 -9.97 9.08 -20.83
C GLY A 8 -9.06 8.67 -19.65
N ALA A 9 -8.62 9.58 -18.78
CA ALA A 9 -7.44 9.33 -17.93
C ALA A 9 -7.70 8.99 -16.44
N LEU A 10 -8.94 8.80 -15.98
CA LEU A 10 -9.23 8.68 -14.53
C LEU A 10 -9.73 7.29 -14.05
N ALA A 11 -9.71 6.26 -14.89
CA ALA A 11 -10.28 4.95 -14.53
C ALA A 11 -9.29 3.90 -13.97
N SER A 12 -8.01 4.23 -13.76
CA SER A 12 -6.95 3.22 -13.51
C SER A 12 -6.45 3.10 -12.06
N ALA A 13 -7.11 3.69 -11.06
CA ALA A 13 -6.55 3.81 -9.70
C ALA A 13 -7.27 3.02 -8.58
N ALA A 14 -8.07 1.99 -8.90
CA ALA A 14 -8.79 1.26 -7.86
C ALA A 14 -8.90 -0.25 -8.11
N LEU A 15 -7.80 -0.90 -8.49
CA LEU A 15 -7.65 -2.35 -8.31
C LEU A 15 -6.78 -2.56 -7.06
N VAL A 16 -7.35 -2.25 -5.89
CA VAL A 16 -6.80 -2.72 -4.62
C VAL A 16 -7.10 -4.22 -4.59
N SER A 17 -6.09 -5.04 -4.86
CA SER A 17 -6.18 -6.49 -4.72
C SER A 17 -6.62 -6.80 -3.29
N ALA A 18 -7.71 -7.55 -3.16
CA ALA A 18 -8.40 -7.78 -1.89
C ALA A 18 -7.66 -8.76 -0.96
N ASN A 19 -6.49 -9.28 -1.35
CA ASN A 19 -5.72 -10.27 -0.60
C ASN A 19 -4.28 -9.82 -0.24
N THR A 20 -4.01 -8.53 -0.24
CA THR A 20 -2.67 -8.04 0.13
C THR A 20 -2.51 -7.96 1.65
N GLY A 21 -1.56 -8.71 2.20
CA GLY A 21 -1.08 -8.53 3.57
C GLY A 21 -0.12 -7.36 3.67
N GLN A 22 -0.03 -6.74 4.85
CA GLN A 22 1.05 -5.80 5.13
C GLN A 22 2.28 -6.57 5.60
N LEU A 23 3.44 -6.22 5.07
CA LEU A 23 4.71 -6.76 5.51
C LEU A 23 5.60 -5.61 5.95
N LEU A 24 6.10 -5.68 7.19
CA LEU A 24 7.09 -4.77 7.74
C LEU A 24 8.35 -5.57 8.05
N ALA A 25 9.48 -5.19 7.45
CA ALA A 25 10.77 -5.79 7.74
C ALA A 25 11.75 -4.71 8.22
N PHE A 26 12.53 -5.00 9.25
CA PHE A 26 13.55 -4.10 9.76
C PHE A 26 14.73 -4.86 10.36
N THR A 27 15.92 -4.27 10.29
CA THR A 27 17.16 -4.87 10.78
C THR A 27 17.48 -4.44 12.21
N SER A 28 18.22 -5.30 12.93
CA SER A 28 18.87 -4.91 14.18
C SER A 28 19.95 -3.85 13.97
N SER A 29 20.30 -3.13 15.04
CA SER A 29 21.33 -2.08 15.01
C SER A 29 22.71 -2.58 14.59
N GLN A 30 23.03 -3.87 14.84
CA GLN A 30 24.32 -4.46 14.46
C GLN A 30 24.31 -5.08 13.06
N ALA A 31 23.15 -5.18 12.39
CA ALA A 31 23.01 -5.66 11.02
C ALA A 31 23.12 -4.51 9.99
N GLY A 32 23.98 -3.52 10.25
CA GLY A 32 24.13 -2.32 9.41
C GLY A 32 24.61 -2.60 7.98
N SER A 33 25.19 -3.77 7.71
CA SER A 33 25.58 -4.20 6.35
C SER A 33 24.40 -4.69 5.50
N VAL A 34 23.22 -4.88 6.08
CA VAL A 34 22.02 -5.37 5.39
C VAL A 34 21.13 -4.19 5.03
N HIS A 35 21.07 -3.87 3.74
CA HIS A 35 20.14 -2.89 3.19
C HIS A 35 18.93 -3.59 2.58
N LEU A 36 17.75 -3.27 3.08
CA LEU A 36 16.48 -3.76 2.56
C LEU A 36 16.07 -2.88 1.37
N SER A 37 15.95 -3.48 0.19
CA SER A 37 15.47 -2.82 -1.02
C SER A 37 14.04 -3.24 -1.32
N MET A 38 13.25 -2.33 -1.90
CA MET A 38 11.91 -2.66 -2.38
C MET A 38 11.98 -3.75 -3.46
N PRO A 39 11.20 -4.84 -3.36
CA PRO A 39 11.19 -5.87 -4.38
C PRO A 39 10.53 -5.36 -5.66
N SER A 40 10.98 -5.88 -6.81
CA SER A 40 10.39 -5.56 -8.12
C SER A 40 8.98 -6.13 -8.27
N LEU A 41 8.73 -7.28 -7.63
CA LEU A 41 7.41 -7.90 -7.49
C LEU A 41 6.93 -7.73 -6.05
N GLN A 42 5.68 -7.27 -5.87
CA GLN A 42 5.04 -7.14 -4.56
C GLN A 42 4.57 -8.50 -4.00
N THR A 43 5.46 -9.49 -4.06
CA THR A 43 5.25 -10.84 -3.55
C THR A 43 6.28 -11.15 -2.47
N VAL A 44 5.92 -12.06 -1.57
CA VAL A 44 6.83 -12.57 -0.53
C VAL A 44 8.10 -13.19 -1.13
N SER A 45 7.95 -13.94 -2.23
CA SER A 45 9.07 -14.52 -2.99
C SER A 45 9.95 -13.45 -3.63
N GLY A 46 9.35 -12.38 -4.18
CA GLY A 46 10.07 -11.21 -4.71
C GLY A 46 10.89 -10.52 -3.64
N PHE A 47 10.34 -10.37 -2.44
CA PHE A 47 11.07 -9.87 -1.28
C PHE A 47 12.23 -10.78 -0.88
N ALA A 48 11.99 -12.08 -0.73
CA ALA A 48 13.05 -13.03 -0.40
C ALA A 48 14.19 -13.00 -1.43
N ASN A 49 13.87 -12.89 -2.73
CA ASN A 49 14.86 -12.74 -3.80
C ASN A 49 15.63 -11.43 -3.69
N SER A 50 14.95 -10.33 -3.36
CA SER A 50 15.60 -9.01 -3.18
C SER A 50 16.64 -9.01 -2.05
N LEU A 51 16.45 -9.84 -1.02
CA LEU A 51 17.41 -9.99 0.08
C LEU A 51 18.73 -10.65 -0.36
N LEU A 52 18.71 -11.46 -1.41
CA LEU A 52 19.90 -12.09 -1.98
C LEU A 52 20.62 -11.17 -2.97
N THR A 53 19.87 -10.44 -3.80
CA THR A 53 20.44 -9.61 -4.87
C THR A 53 21.09 -8.33 -4.36
N ALA A 54 20.82 -7.93 -3.11
CA ALA A 54 21.34 -6.71 -2.50
C ALA A 54 22.88 -6.67 -2.37
N ASN A 55 23.59 -7.80 -2.47
CA ASN A 55 25.06 -7.81 -2.48
C ASN A 55 25.62 -9.11 -3.09
N SER A 56 26.75 -9.07 -3.78
CA SER A 56 27.36 -10.23 -4.48
C SER A 56 27.78 -11.39 -3.57
N ASN A 57 27.75 -11.20 -2.24
CA ASN A 57 27.93 -12.24 -1.23
C ASN A 57 26.69 -12.49 -0.35
N GLY A 58 25.53 -11.96 -0.75
CA GLY A 58 24.24 -12.07 -0.04
C GLY A 58 24.30 -11.46 1.36
N ALA A 59 23.89 -10.19 1.51
CA ALA A 59 23.88 -9.53 2.82
C ALA A 59 23.09 -10.34 3.88
N ILE A 60 22.05 -11.05 3.45
CA ILE A 60 21.26 -11.97 4.28
C ILE A 60 22.08 -13.14 4.87
N CYS A 61 23.12 -13.61 4.17
CA CYS A 61 23.97 -14.70 4.64
C CYS A 61 24.88 -14.28 5.81
N SER A 62 25.05 -12.97 6.02
CA SER A 62 25.79 -12.43 7.17
C SER A 62 24.96 -12.36 8.45
N LEU A 63 23.65 -12.55 8.36
CA LEU A 63 22.76 -12.59 9.52
C LEU A 63 22.98 -13.86 10.34
N ASP A 64 22.72 -13.72 11.64
CA ASP A 64 22.77 -14.81 12.62
C ASP A 64 21.36 -15.39 12.86
N ALA A 65 20.34 -14.53 12.79
CA ALA A 65 18.95 -14.95 12.90
C ALA A 65 17.99 -14.12 12.04
N ILE A 66 16.85 -14.72 11.71
CA ILE A 66 15.70 -14.07 11.10
C ILE A 66 14.48 -14.38 11.96
N ALA A 67 13.90 -13.36 12.57
CA ALA A 67 12.69 -13.46 13.36
C ALA A 67 11.48 -13.11 12.50
N VAL A 68 10.61 -14.08 12.23
CA VAL A 68 9.35 -13.88 11.52
C VAL A 68 8.22 -13.83 12.54
N VAL A 69 7.64 -12.65 12.74
CA VAL A 69 6.45 -12.47 13.57
C VAL A 69 5.21 -12.66 12.69
N SER A 70 4.58 -13.82 12.82
CA SER A 70 3.35 -14.19 12.14
C SER A 70 2.15 -13.72 12.97
N VAL A 71 1.42 -12.73 12.46
CA VAL A 71 0.25 -12.14 13.11
C VAL A 71 -1.03 -12.63 12.43
N GLU A 72 -1.99 -13.16 13.19
CA GLU A 72 -3.25 -13.65 12.61
C GLU A 72 -4.09 -12.51 12.00
N HIS A 73 -4.19 -11.37 12.70
CA HIS A 73 -4.99 -10.23 12.28
C HIS A 73 -4.13 -8.98 12.07
N LEU A 74 -3.34 -8.95 10.99
CA LEU A 74 -2.51 -7.79 10.67
C LEU A 74 -3.27 -6.79 9.78
N ARG A 75 -3.91 -5.81 10.43
CA ARG A 75 -4.60 -4.72 9.74
C ARG A 75 -3.72 -3.48 9.60
N ARG A 76 -4.11 -2.57 8.70
CA ARG A 76 -3.44 -1.27 8.49
C ARG A 76 -3.40 -0.40 9.74
N ASP A 77 -4.43 -0.45 10.55
CA ASP A 77 -4.54 0.27 11.81
C ASP A 77 -3.71 -0.36 12.93
N THR A 78 -3.32 -1.64 12.83
CA THR A 78 -2.48 -2.33 13.83
C THR A 78 -1.19 -1.57 14.09
N TYR A 79 -0.47 -1.17 13.04
CA TYR A 79 0.78 -0.41 13.19
C TYR A 79 0.57 1.00 13.76
N SER A 80 -0.60 1.60 13.52
CA SER A 80 -0.95 2.88 14.14
C SER A 80 -1.40 2.74 15.59
N ALA A 81 -1.93 1.58 15.96
CA ALA A 81 -2.39 1.24 17.31
C ALA A 81 -1.24 0.80 18.23
N LEU A 82 -0.07 0.44 17.68
CA LEU A 82 1.14 0.17 18.46
C LEU A 82 1.46 1.35 19.37
N ARG A 83 1.86 1.05 20.61
CA ARG A 83 2.02 2.06 21.64
C ARG A 83 3.10 3.09 21.26
N HIS A 84 2.89 4.33 21.68
CA HIS A 84 3.91 5.38 21.61
C HIS A 84 4.87 5.36 22.80
N SER A 85 5.06 4.21 23.43
CA SER A 85 6.01 4.06 24.54
C SER A 85 7.45 4.17 24.05
N SER A 86 8.36 4.45 24.99
CA SER A 86 9.80 4.44 24.74
C SER A 86 10.36 3.05 24.39
N GLN A 87 9.56 2.00 24.57
CA GLN A 87 9.83 0.61 24.28
C GLN A 87 8.66 0.04 23.45
N SER A 88 8.51 0.52 22.22
CA SER A 88 7.49 0.00 21.30
C SER A 88 8.13 -0.63 20.06
N LEU A 89 7.41 -1.55 19.43
CA LEU A 89 7.83 -2.13 18.16
C LEU A 89 8.02 -1.06 17.10
N ARG A 90 7.15 -0.04 17.13
CA ARG A 90 7.23 1.11 16.24
C ARG A 90 8.56 1.86 16.41
N LYS A 91 8.93 2.19 17.64
CA LYS A 91 10.20 2.89 17.89
C LYS A 91 11.39 2.04 17.44
N ARG A 92 11.38 0.74 17.76
CA ARG A 92 12.44 -0.18 17.35
C ARG A 92 12.58 -0.29 15.83
N ALA A 93 11.46 -0.31 15.10
CA ALA A 93 11.47 -0.30 13.64
C ALA A 93 12.00 1.03 13.09
N LEU A 94 11.63 2.17 13.70
CA LEU A 94 12.11 3.50 13.29
C LEU A 94 13.59 3.74 13.59
N ASP A 95 14.10 3.16 14.68
CA ASP A 95 15.51 3.25 15.10
C ASP A 95 16.39 2.23 14.33
N ALA A 96 15.79 1.35 13.52
CA ALA A 96 16.50 0.34 12.75
C ALA A 96 17.34 0.97 11.62
N PRO A 97 18.56 0.47 11.35
CA PRO A 97 19.39 0.99 10.26
C PRO A 97 18.74 0.86 8.87
N SER A 98 17.96 -0.20 8.68
CA SER A 98 17.20 -0.43 7.45
C SER A 98 15.80 -0.92 7.79
N GLN A 99 14.80 -0.29 7.17
CA GLN A 99 13.39 -0.66 7.29
C GLN A 99 12.73 -0.69 5.91
N LEU A 100 11.77 -1.58 5.74
CA LEU A 100 10.99 -1.73 4.52
C LEU A 100 9.56 -2.11 4.87
N THR A 101 8.59 -1.40 4.27
CA THR A 101 7.18 -1.70 4.42
C THR A 101 6.53 -1.76 3.04
N PHE A 102 5.83 -2.84 2.75
CA PHE A 102 5.08 -2.97 1.50
C PHE A 102 3.86 -3.88 1.66
N LEU A 103 2.98 -3.83 0.66
CA LEU A 103 1.87 -4.75 0.53
C LEU A 103 2.36 -5.99 -0.21
N ALA A 104 2.27 -7.15 0.44
CA ALA A 104 2.69 -8.42 -0.13
C ALA A 104 1.45 -9.28 -0.43
N ASP A 105 1.43 -9.93 -1.59
CA ASP A 105 0.45 -10.98 -1.86
C ASP A 105 0.70 -12.17 -0.93
N GLN A 106 -0.37 -12.73 -0.36
CA GLN A 106 -0.31 -13.76 0.69
C GLN A 106 -0.32 -15.20 0.18
N ASP A 107 0.12 -15.41 -1.06
CA ASP A 107 0.09 -16.74 -1.68
C ASP A 107 1.09 -17.72 -1.04
N ASP A 108 2.21 -17.23 -0.51
CA ASP A 108 3.30 -18.06 0.01
C ASP A 108 3.69 -17.70 1.46
N SER A 109 4.09 -18.73 2.23
CA SER A 109 4.62 -18.50 3.57
C SER A 109 5.99 -17.82 3.51
N VAL A 110 6.15 -16.70 4.21
CA VAL A 110 7.42 -15.96 4.27
C VAL A 110 8.58 -16.84 4.69
N ILE A 111 8.34 -17.76 5.64
CA ILE A 111 9.36 -18.66 6.17
C ILE A 111 9.85 -19.63 5.09
N SER A 112 8.97 -20.20 4.27
CA SER A 112 9.39 -21.11 3.19
C SER A 112 10.20 -20.37 2.13
N SER A 113 9.73 -19.19 1.68
CA SER A 113 10.43 -18.39 0.68
C SER A 113 11.79 -17.92 1.18
N VAL A 114 11.87 -17.35 2.39
CA VAL A 114 13.13 -16.89 2.97
C VAL A 114 14.08 -18.06 3.18
N SER A 115 13.60 -19.19 3.72
CA SER A 115 14.46 -20.35 3.95
C SER A 115 14.95 -20.98 2.64
N GLN A 116 14.14 -20.98 1.57
CA GLN A 116 14.58 -21.43 0.26
C GLN A 116 15.70 -20.53 -0.27
N GLN A 117 15.59 -19.21 -0.07
CA GLN A 117 16.64 -18.27 -0.48
C GLN A 117 17.90 -18.41 0.37
N LEU A 118 17.77 -18.62 1.69
CA LEU A 118 18.90 -18.93 2.57
C LEU A 118 19.63 -20.22 2.18
N GLY A 119 18.99 -21.16 1.47
CA GLY A 119 19.64 -22.36 0.94
C GLY A 119 20.80 -22.05 -0.02
N HIS A 120 20.85 -20.83 -0.57
CA HIS A 120 21.95 -20.36 -1.41
C HIS A 120 23.17 -19.85 -0.60
N CYS A 121 23.01 -19.63 0.71
CA CYS A 121 24.11 -19.27 1.60
C CYS A 121 25.02 -20.48 1.82
N ARG A 122 26.11 -20.56 1.04
CA ARG A 122 27.11 -21.63 1.18
C ARG A 122 27.64 -21.67 2.62
N ASN A 123 27.76 -22.88 3.17
CA ASN A 123 28.35 -23.19 4.49
C ASN A 123 27.52 -22.82 5.73
N LYS A 124 26.26 -22.43 5.58
CA LYS A 124 25.37 -22.25 6.74
C LYS A 124 24.17 -23.18 6.68
N GLN A 125 23.88 -23.85 7.79
CA GLN A 125 22.70 -24.68 7.95
C GLN A 125 21.56 -23.84 8.53
N ILE A 126 20.35 -24.06 8.01
CA ILE A 126 19.16 -23.32 8.44
C ILE A 126 18.47 -24.12 9.53
N VAL A 127 18.30 -23.53 10.71
CA VAL A 127 17.52 -24.12 11.81
C VAL A 127 16.21 -23.36 11.91
N ARG A 128 15.09 -24.06 11.74
CA ARG A 128 13.76 -23.48 11.86
C ARG A 128 13.18 -23.82 13.23
N SER A 129 12.69 -22.81 13.93
CA SER A 129 12.01 -22.98 15.21
C SER A 129 10.75 -22.13 15.22
N SER A 130 9.64 -22.70 15.69
CA SER A 130 8.36 -21.99 15.84
C SER A 130 8.00 -21.92 17.31
N LYS A 131 7.56 -20.74 17.76
CA LYS A 131 7.21 -20.43 19.14
C LYS A 131 6.02 -19.48 19.21
N HIS A 132 5.35 -19.46 20.34
CA HIS A 132 4.35 -18.42 20.65
C HIS A 132 5.01 -17.20 21.29
N ALA A 133 4.38 -16.03 21.12
CA ALA A 133 4.85 -14.80 21.78
C ALA A 133 4.93 -15.00 23.30
N GLY A 134 6.06 -14.61 23.91
CA GLY A 134 6.31 -14.78 25.35
C GLY A 134 6.87 -16.13 25.78
N GLU A 135 6.95 -17.13 24.87
CA GLU A 135 7.67 -18.36 25.18
C GLU A 135 9.19 -18.09 25.23
N PRO A 136 9.91 -18.71 26.18
CA PRO A 136 11.35 -18.55 26.27
C PRO A 136 12.01 -19.09 25.00
N ILE A 137 12.90 -18.30 24.44
CA ILE A 137 13.69 -18.71 23.29
C ILE A 137 14.76 -19.65 23.82
N GLY A 138 14.60 -20.94 23.54
CA GLY A 138 15.62 -21.92 23.87
C GLY A 138 16.95 -21.48 23.26
N THR A 139 18.05 -21.72 23.98
CA THR A 139 19.41 -21.57 23.44
C THR A 139 19.59 -22.60 22.34
N VAL A 140 19.14 -22.28 21.12
CA VAL A 140 19.57 -23.00 19.93
C VAL A 140 21.06 -22.73 19.83
N ASP A 141 21.87 -23.79 19.76
CA ASP A 141 23.33 -23.69 19.77
C ASP A 141 23.77 -22.57 18.83
N ALA A 142 24.30 -21.49 19.40
CA ALA A 142 24.73 -20.29 18.70
C ALA A 142 26.04 -20.54 17.93
N ALA A 143 26.15 -21.71 17.28
CA ALA A 143 27.31 -22.03 16.50
C ALA A 143 27.31 -21.14 15.23
N PRO A 144 28.46 -20.60 14.82
CA PRO A 144 28.57 -19.66 13.70
C PRO A 144 28.18 -20.26 12.33
N ALA A 145 27.92 -21.56 12.28
CA ALA A 145 27.51 -22.30 11.10
C ALA A 145 25.99 -22.33 10.88
N PHE A 146 25.18 -21.74 11.77
CA PHE A 146 23.72 -21.76 11.64
C PHE A 146 23.12 -20.39 11.34
N ILE A 147 22.04 -20.36 10.54
CA ILE A 147 21.11 -19.23 10.46
C ILE A 147 19.81 -19.68 11.11
N ASN A 148 19.42 -19.00 12.18
CA ASN A 148 18.22 -19.34 12.93
C ASN A 148 17.02 -18.61 12.36
N VAL A 149 16.05 -19.34 11.83
CA VAL A 149 14.76 -18.79 11.39
C VAL A 149 13.74 -19.07 12.49
N LEU A 150 13.36 -18.03 13.21
CA LEU A 150 12.49 -18.06 14.38
C LEU A 150 11.11 -17.54 13.99
N GLU A 151 10.09 -18.40 14.01
CA GLU A 151 8.69 -17.98 13.85
C GLU A 151 8.09 -17.68 15.22
N ILE A 152 7.58 -16.45 15.41
CA ILE A 152 6.84 -16.02 16.59
C ILE A 152 5.38 -15.81 16.18
N ARG A 153 4.48 -16.63 16.71
CA ARG A 153 3.05 -16.54 16.42
C ARG A 153 2.30 -15.72 17.46
N THR A 154 1.53 -14.74 17.01
CA THR A 154 0.64 -13.92 17.83
C THR A 154 -0.72 -13.76 17.13
N LYS A 155 -1.79 -13.65 17.93
CA LYS A 155 -3.15 -13.44 17.40
C LYS A 155 -3.41 -11.97 17.10
N ASP A 156 -3.02 -11.10 18.04
CA ASP A 156 -3.21 -9.66 17.97
C ASP A 156 -1.92 -8.96 18.41
N LEU A 157 -1.23 -8.36 17.43
CA LEU A 157 0.05 -7.69 17.66
C LEU A 157 -0.08 -6.50 18.62
N ALA A 158 -1.24 -5.82 18.66
CA ALA A 158 -1.43 -4.68 19.55
C ALA A 158 -1.62 -5.10 21.01
N HIS A 159 -2.23 -6.27 21.24
CA HIS A 159 -2.41 -6.82 22.58
C HIS A 159 -1.13 -7.49 23.10
N ASP A 160 -0.46 -8.26 22.23
CA ASP A 160 0.72 -9.05 22.58
C ASP A 160 2.04 -8.29 22.35
N GLU A 161 2.02 -6.97 22.12
CA GLU A 161 3.19 -6.16 21.77
C GLU A 161 4.33 -6.35 22.78
N GLU A 162 4.03 -6.35 24.09
CA GLU A 162 5.01 -6.51 25.17
C GLU A 162 5.66 -7.90 25.15
N LEU A 163 4.88 -8.96 24.89
CA LEU A 163 5.38 -10.33 24.79
C LEU A 163 6.26 -10.51 23.56
N VAL A 164 5.85 -9.93 22.42
CA VAL A 164 6.66 -9.94 21.19
C VAL A 164 7.95 -9.16 21.41
N LEU A 165 7.91 -7.99 22.05
CA LEU A 165 9.10 -7.21 22.38
C LEU A 165 10.05 -7.96 23.32
N GLN A 166 9.52 -8.64 24.32
CA GLN A 166 10.31 -9.48 25.21
C GLN A 166 11.03 -10.58 24.43
N SER A 167 10.32 -11.33 23.58
CA SER A 167 10.93 -12.34 22.71
C SER A 167 11.99 -11.72 21.78
N LEU A 168 11.69 -10.59 21.14
CA LEU A 168 12.64 -9.91 20.25
C LEU A 168 13.85 -9.32 21.01
N SER A 169 13.73 -8.98 22.29
CA SER A 169 14.87 -8.55 23.12
C SER A 169 15.80 -9.71 23.44
N GLN A 170 15.25 -10.89 23.73
CA GLN A 170 16.05 -12.12 23.88
C GLN A 170 16.76 -12.49 22.58
N ILE A 171 16.11 -12.29 21.42
CA ILE A 171 16.76 -12.50 20.11
C ILE A 171 17.90 -11.52 19.90
N ASP A 172 17.78 -10.25 20.30
CA ASP A 172 18.88 -9.30 20.16
C ASP A 172 20.08 -9.65 21.03
N GLU A 173 19.83 -10.16 22.25
CA GLU A 173 20.88 -10.58 23.18
C GLU A 173 21.65 -11.80 22.65
N ILE A 174 20.94 -12.77 22.07
CA ILE A 174 21.54 -14.02 21.56
C ILE A 174 22.11 -13.82 20.14
N TYR A 175 21.40 -13.08 19.28
CA TYR A 175 21.68 -12.90 17.86
C TYR A 175 21.75 -11.41 17.51
N PRO A 176 22.90 -10.76 17.71
CA PRO A 176 23.04 -9.32 17.52
C PRO A 176 22.75 -8.86 16.09
N ARG A 177 23.04 -9.70 15.08
CA ARG A 177 22.76 -9.44 13.66
C ARG A 177 21.53 -10.20 13.22
N ASN A 178 20.37 -9.69 13.62
CA ASN A 178 19.08 -10.25 13.23
C ASN A 178 18.30 -9.36 12.25
N LEU A 179 17.38 -10.00 11.52
CA LEU A 179 16.35 -9.37 10.69
C LEU A 179 14.99 -9.74 11.26
N VAL A 180 14.13 -8.75 11.50
CA VAL A 180 12.77 -8.96 11.97
C VAL A 180 11.80 -8.72 10.81
N ILE A 181 10.89 -9.67 10.57
CA ILE A 181 9.85 -9.58 9.54
C ILE A 181 8.50 -9.80 10.22
N ILE A 182 7.66 -8.77 10.22
CA ILE A 182 6.27 -8.84 10.70
C ILE A 182 5.37 -9.02 9.48
N THR A 183 4.61 -10.11 9.47
CA THR A 183 3.73 -10.48 8.36
C THR A 183 2.42 -11.04 8.89
N GLN A 184 1.39 -11.05 8.05
CA GLN A 184 0.18 -11.80 8.33
C GLN A 184 0.44 -13.31 8.21
N SER A 185 -0.17 -14.10 9.09
CA SER A 185 -0.10 -15.57 9.03
C SER A 185 -0.94 -16.10 7.87
N PRO A 186 -0.44 -17.03 7.03
CA PRO A 186 -1.23 -17.62 5.95
C PRO A 186 -2.41 -18.48 6.43
N SER A 187 -2.42 -18.86 7.72
CA SER A 187 -3.46 -19.70 8.32
C SER A 187 -4.72 -18.93 8.74
N SER A 188 -4.69 -17.60 8.76
CA SER A 188 -5.92 -16.83 8.95
C SER A 188 -6.76 -16.98 7.69
N HIS A 189 -7.88 -17.70 7.81
CA HIS A 189 -8.88 -17.83 6.74
C HIS A 189 -9.07 -16.47 6.06
N PRO A 190 -9.19 -16.41 4.72
CA PRO A 190 -9.46 -15.16 4.03
C PRO A 190 -10.72 -14.58 4.66
N SER A 191 -10.55 -13.55 5.48
CA SER A 191 -11.69 -12.85 6.04
C SER A 191 -12.36 -12.24 4.83
N LEU A 192 -13.42 -12.90 4.35
CA LEU A 192 -14.20 -12.44 3.21
C LEU A 192 -14.62 -11.03 3.53
N PHE A 193 -13.86 -10.05 3.02
CA PHE A 193 -14.23 -8.66 3.14
C PHE A 193 -15.59 -8.58 2.47
N LYS A 194 -16.57 -8.06 3.20
CA LYS A 194 -18.00 -8.00 2.89
C LYS A 194 -18.36 -7.26 1.58
N ARG A 195 -17.38 -7.00 0.72
CA ARG A 195 -17.45 -6.34 -0.59
C ARG A 195 -16.67 -7.08 -1.69
N GLN A 196 -16.40 -8.37 -1.57
CA GLN A 196 -15.99 -9.17 -2.72
C GLN A 196 -17.24 -9.53 -3.53
N TYR A 197 -17.47 -8.81 -4.63
CA TYR A 197 -18.31 -9.30 -5.72
C TYR A 197 -17.53 -10.42 -6.40
N THR A 198 -17.64 -11.65 -5.89
CA THR A 198 -17.27 -12.84 -6.65
C THR A 198 -18.25 -12.95 -7.81
N SER A 199 -17.76 -12.69 -9.01
CA SER A 199 -18.49 -12.89 -10.25
C SER A 199 -18.60 -14.39 -10.55
N THR A 200 -19.34 -15.11 -9.73
CA THR A 200 -19.70 -16.52 -9.94
C THR A 200 -20.92 -16.84 -9.08
N GLU A 201 -22.07 -16.99 -9.76
CA GLU A 201 -23.39 -17.50 -9.34
C GLU A 201 -23.98 -17.11 -7.96
N PRO A 202 -25.20 -16.54 -7.91
CA PRO A 202 -25.85 -16.22 -6.65
C PRO A 202 -26.55 -17.45 -6.07
N LEU A 203 -25.92 -18.12 -5.09
CA LEU A 203 -26.69 -18.90 -4.12
C LEU A 203 -27.31 -17.92 -3.11
N ALA A 204 -28.62 -17.78 -3.22
CA ALA A 204 -29.46 -17.01 -2.32
C ALA A 204 -29.35 -17.51 -0.87
N SER A 205 -28.45 -16.90 -0.09
CA SER A 205 -28.42 -17.06 1.36
C SER A 205 -29.53 -16.21 1.99
N LYS A 206 -30.42 -16.89 2.69
CA LYS A 206 -31.61 -16.41 3.39
C LYS A 206 -31.20 -15.63 4.65
N GLY A 207 -30.47 -14.53 4.48
CA GLY A 207 -30.08 -13.62 5.54
C GLY A 207 -31.18 -12.58 5.78
N ASN A 208 -31.71 -12.54 7.00
CA ASN A 208 -32.67 -11.54 7.46
C ASN A 208 -32.01 -10.14 7.40
N TRP A 209 -32.18 -9.46 6.27
CA TRP A 209 -31.65 -8.12 6.01
C TRP A 209 -32.44 -7.12 6.84
N THR A 210 -31.85 -6.64 7.94
CA THR A 210 -32.38 -5.50 8.67
C THR A 210 -32.16 -4.26 7.83
N GLU A 211 -33.27 -3.69 7.37
CA GLU A 211 -33.27 -2.51 6.53
C GLU A 211 -32.62 -1.33 7.27
N PRO A 212 -31.58 -0.68 6.69
CA PRO A 212 -30.93 0.44 7.35
C PRO A 212 -31.93 1.57 7.55
N THR A 213 -32.26 1.83 8.81
CA THR A 213 -33.15 2.90 9.26
C THR A 213 -32.34 4.20 9.25
N GLY A 214 -32.34 4.87 8.09
CA GLY A 214 -31.67 6.15 7.88
C GLY A 214 -32.38 6.95 6.80
N GLY A 215 -32.16 8.27 6.78
CA GLY A 215 -32.75 9.17 5.78
C GLY A 215 -32.43 8.76 4.33
N VAL A 216 -33.14 9.36 3.37
CA VAL A 216 -33.13 8.96 1.94
C VAL A 216 -31.72 8.78 1.34
N PHE A 217 -30.71 9.48 1.85
CA PHE A 217 -29.32 9.33 1.44
C PHE A 217 -28.62 8.02 1.87
N ALA A 218 -29.10 7.32 2.90
CA ALA A 218 -28.54 6.05 3.35
C ALA A 218 -28.77 4.90 2.36
N ARG A 219 -29.80 5.01 1.51
CA ARG A 219 -30.17 4.00 0.51
C ARG A 219 -29.45 4.16 -0.82
N TYR A 220 -28.93 5.35 -1.13
CA TYR A 220 -28.23 5.63 -2.39
C TYR A 220 -26.73 5.81 -2.15
N GLN A 221 -26.01 4.70 -1.98
CA GLN A 221 -24.53 4.69 -1.90
C GLN A 221 -23.83 5.19 -3.18
N LEU A 222 -24.57 5.51 -4.24
CA LEU A 222 -24.01 6.04 -5.49
C LEU A 222 -23.45 7.46 -5.33
N PHE A 223 -23.93 8.23 -4.34
CA PHE A 223 -23.47 9.60 -4.10
C PHE A 223 -22.60 9.67 -2.84
N SER A 224 -21.31 9.35 -2.98
CA SER A 224 -20.35 9.63 -1.93
C SER A 224 -20.22 11.15 -1.71
N THR A 225 -19.99 11.58 -0.48
CA THR A 225 -19.77 12.99 -0.12
C THR A 225 -18.77 13.70 -1.03
N PRO A 226 -17.60 13.12 -1.38
CA PRO A 226 -16.67 13.77 -2.31
C PRO A 226 -17.24 13.86 -3.74
N LEU A 227 -18.02 12.89 -4.20
CA LEU A 227 -18.64 12.93 -5.54
C LEU A 227 -19.72 14.02 -5.62
N LEU A 228 -20.49 14.22 -4.54
CA LEU A 228 -21.47 15.30 -4.49
C LEU A 228 -20.78 16.67 -4.47
N LEU A 229 -19.66 16.79 -3.76
CA LEU A 229 -18.87 18.03 -3.73
C LEU A 229 -18.26 18.33 -5.12
N THR A 230 -17.73 17.33 -5.82
CA THR A 230 -17.22 17.54 -7.19
C THR A 230 -18.34 17.89 -8.17
N LEU A 231 -19.51 17.25 -8.06
CA LEU A 231 -20.67 17.58 -8.89
C LEU A 231 -21.14 19.03 -8.65
N LEU A 232 -21.17 19.47 -7.40
CA LEU A 232 -21.57 20.82 -7.03
C LEU A 232 -20.54 21.86 -7.48
N LEU A 233 -19.25 21.56 -7.35
CA LEU A 233 -18.17 22.47 -7.74
C LEU A 233 -18.06 22.57 -9.28
N VAL A 234 -18.06 21.44 -9.98
CA VAL A 234 -17.93 21.42 -11.44
C VAL A 234 -19.24 21.85 -12.11
N GLY A 235 -20.36 21.25 -11.71
CA GLY A 235 -21.67 21.53 -12.31
C GLY A 235 -22.30 22.84 -11.84
N GLY A 236 -22.14 23.19 -10.57
CA GLY A 236 -22.75 24.38 -9.98
C GLY A 236 -21.94 25.66 -10.14
N ILE A 237 -20.60 25.58 -10.20
CA ILE A 237 -19.74 26.77 -10.27
C ILE A 237 -19.05 26.87 -11.63
N LEU A 238 -18.35 25.82 -12.07
CA LEU A 238 -17.52 25.90 -13.27
C LEU A 238 -18.38 26.03 -14.55
N LEU A 239 -19.43 25.22 -14.67
CA LEU A 239 -20.31 25.20 -15.84
C LEU A 239 -20.97 26.56 -16.14
N PRO A 240 -21.61 27.26 -15.18
CA PRO A 240 -22.22 28.56 -15.46
C PRO A 240 -21.20 29.65 -15.82
N ILE A 241 -19.99 29.62 -15.24
CA ILE A 241 -18.92 30.57 -15.61
C ILE A 241 -18.54 30.38 -17.09
N VAL A 242 -18.39 29.13 -17.55
CA VAL A 242 -18.07 28.83 -18.96
C VAL A 242 -19.22 29.26 -19.88
N LEU A 243 -20.47 28.96 -19.51
CA LEU A 243 -21.64 29.37 -20.30
C LEU A 243 -21.76 30.90 -20.40
N PHE A 244 -21.47 31.62 -19.31
CA PHE A 244 -21.43 33.08 -19.30
C PHE A 244 -20.30 33.63 -20.16
N ALA A 245 -19.10 33.05 -20.11
CA ALA A 245 -17.99 33.48 -20.95
C ALA A 245 -18.31 33.30 -22.45
N VAL A 246 -18.95 32.18 -22.82
CA VAL A 246 -19.36 31.90 -24.20
C VAL A 246 -20.44 32.88 -24.68
N SER A 247 -21.39 33.27 -23.81
CA SER A 247 -22.42 34.24 -24.19
C SER A 247 -21.85 35.65 -24.41
N GLN A 248 -20.83 36.05 -23.65
CA GLN A 248 -20.11 37.31 -23.87
C GLN A 248 -19.32 37.30 -25.17
N LEU A 249 -18.64 36.20 -25.48
CA LEU A 249 -17.92 36.03 -26.75
C LEU A 249 -18.85 36.08 -27.96
N ALA A 250 -20.07 35.55 -27.84
CA ALA A 250 -21.06 35.59 -28.90
C ALA A 250 -21.65 36.99 -29.17
N GLN A 251 -21.52 37.92 -28.22
CA GLN A 251 -22.03 39.30 -28.36
C GLN A 251 -21.01 40.27 -29.00
N VAL A 252 -19.77 39.84 -29.19
CA VAL A 252 -18.77 40.63 -29.93
C VAL A 252 -19.12 40.58 -31.41
N GLN A 253 -20.08 41.41 -31.80
CA GLN A 253 -20.32 41.73 -33.20
C GLN A 253 -19.08 42.48 -33.68
N THR A 254 -18.32 41.86 -34.58
CA THR A 254 -17.27 42.58 -35.29
C THR A 254 -17.95 43.73 -36.02
N PRO A 255 -17.57 44.99 -35.75
CA PRO A 255 -18.16 46.14 -36.44
C PRO A 255 -17.98 45.91 -37.93
N ASP A 256 -19.10 45.71 -38.62
CA ASP A 256 -19.17 45.51 -40.06
C ASP A 256 -18.43 46.69 -40.68
N GLN A 257 -17.27 46.41 -41.27
CA GLN A 257 -16.35 47.44 -41.69
C GLN A 257 -17.06 48.35 -42.68
N ILE A 258 -17.30 49.57 -42.21
CA ILE A 258 -16.94 50.81 -42.88
C ILE A 258 -17.30 50.71 -44.36
N GLY A 259 -18.57 51.03 -44.62
CA GLY A 259 -18.99 51.45 -45.93
C GLY A 259 -18.03 52.53 -46.42
N VAL A 260 -17.13 52.13 -47.30
CA VAL A 260 -16.45 53.03 -48.24
C VAL A 260 -17.56 53.52 -49.16
N ARG A 261 -18.26 54.58 -48.74
CA ARG A 261 -19.02 55.42 -49.64
C ARG A 261 -18.02 56.00 -50.64
N LYS A 262 -17.94 55.38 -51.82
CA LYS A 262 -17.44 56.06 -53.02
C LYS A 262 -18.50 57.10 -53.36
N ASP A 263 -18.29 58.33 -52.90
CA ASP A 263 -19.02 59.46 -53.46
C ASP A 263 -18.72 59.52 -54.97
N PRO A 264 -19.73 59.53 -55.86
CA PRO A 264 -19.50 59.77 -57.26
C PRO A 264 -19.02 61.21 -57.43
N VAL A 265 -17.74 61.37 -57.76
CA VAL A 265 -17.11 62.62 -58.19
C VAL A 265 -17.92 63.18 -59.35
N THR A 266 -18.84 64.08 -59.00
CA THR A 266 -19.60 64.91 -59.93
C THR A 266 -18.79 66.17 -60.13
N GLY A 267 -18.03 66.23 -61.21
CA GLY A 267 -17.27 67.41 -61.56
C GLY A 267 -16.35 67.18 -62.74
N ASP A 268 -16.83 67.44 -63.95
CA ASP A 268 -16.27 68.58 -64.68
C ASP A 268 -17.23 69.09 -65.75
N LYS A 269 -17.75 70.30 -65.51
CA LYS A 269 -18.36 71.18 -66.52
C LYS A 269 -17.24 72.16 -66.89
N LYS A 270 -16.59 71.97 -68.04
CA LYS A 270 -15.84 73.04 -68.71
C LYS A 270 -16.21 73.08 -70.20
N THR A 271 -16.90 74.16 -70.51
CA THR A 271 -16.94 74.89 -71.78
C THR A 271 -15.70 74.74 -72.64
N GLN A 272 -15.86 74.34 -73.90
CA GLN A 272 -15.68 75.22 -75.07
C GLN A 272 -16.33 74.61 -76.31
#